data_AF-A0AB34HE62-F1
#
_entry.id   AF-A0AB34HE62-F1
#
_cell.length_a   1.000
_cell.length_b   1.000
_cell.length_c   1.000
_cell.angle_alpha   90.00
_cell.angle_beta   90.00
_cell.angle_gamma   90.00
#
_symmetry.space_group_name_H-M   'P 1'
#
loop_
_entity.id
_entity.type
_entity.pdbx_description
1 polymer ?
#
loop_
_entity_poly.entity_id
_entity_poly.type
_entity_poly.pdbx_seq_one_letter_code
_entity_poly.pdbx_strand_id
1 'polypeptide(L)'
;MFQAEGVVSAKALGQKCARTVSAEEDAKWLQWVTHQFETIAGEDREINLQELKRALNVKESFFAKRFFILFDSDGSGTITLQELQEAWTLLIHRSPTDKLQFLFQVHDVDGSGSINVDELRIVLQSCLRESAISLPEEKQDQLTLALFKLADKDCSGVITFDELRDELQRFPGVMENLTISAAHWLTPSAASHHSHLPCLAAYVGLHVLLFALAASACQALGASVVVAKGCGQCLNFDCSFIKVLMLRRCLTWLRATWLAQVLPLHHNLQFHQLMGYVVVGLSLVHTVAHVVNFALRAQSKASPFQFWELLLTMRPGIG
;
A
#
# COMPACT_ATOMS: atom_id res chain seq x y z
N MET A 1 50.17 8.85 1.62
CA MET A 1 49.38 9.79 0.80
C MET A 1 48.62 9.08 -0.34
N PHE A 2 48.04 7.89 -0.11
CA PHE A 2 47.42 7.08 -1.17
C PHE A 2 46.02 6.52 -0.81
N GLN A 3 45.35 7.08 0.21
CA GLN A 3 44.05 6.58 0.69
C GLN A 3 42.88 7.57 0.52
N ALA A 4 43.13 8.76 -0.05
CA ALA A 4 42.09 9.77 -0.23
C ALA A 4 41.44 9.76 -1.63
N GLU A 5 42.12 9.25 -2.67
CA GLU A 5 41.62 9.33 -4.06
C GLU A 5 40.56 8.25 -4.41
N GLY A 6 40.60 7.08 -3.77
CA GLY A 6 39.64 6.01 -4.02
C GLY A 6 38.22 6.29 -3.49
N VAL A 7 38.11 7.04 -2.40
CA VAL A 7 36.82 7.37 -1.75
C VAL A 7 36.07 8.47 -2.52
N VAL A 8 36.79 9.41 -3.13
CA VAL A 8 36.20 10.47 -3.96
C VAL A 8 35.62 9.88 -5.26
N SER A 9 36.31 8.91 -5.87
CA SER A 9 35.86 8.26 -7.11
C SER A 9 34.60 7.40 -6.91
N ALA A 10 34.52 6.63 -5.81
CA ALA A 10 33.33 5.84 -5.47
C ALA A 10 32.10 6.73 -5.17
N LYS A 11 32.30 7.87 -4.51
CA LYS A 11 31.22 8.84 -4.23
C LYS A 11 30.73 9.52 -5.52
N ALA A 12 31.64 9.87 -6.43
CA ALA A 12 31.31 10.44 -7.74
C ALA A 12 30.61 9.43 -8.66
N LEU A 13 31.06 8.16 -8.66
CA LEU A 13 30.41 7.06 -9.41
C LEU A 13 29.02 6.74 -8.85
N GLY A 14 28.85 6.73 -7.53
CA GLY A 14 27.55 6.57 -6.88
C GLY A 14 26.58 7.71 -7.21
N GLN A 15 27.07 8.96 -7.25
CA GLN A 15 26.26 10.13 -7.63
C GLN A 15 25.91 10.15 -9.12
N LYS A 16 26.83 9.70 -9.98
CA LYS A 16 26.60 9.58 -11.42
C LYS A 16 25.62 8.44 -11.73
N CYS A 17 25.75 7.31 -11.06
CA CYS A 17 24.82 6.17 -11.17
C CYS A 17 23.42 6.51 -10.64
N ALA A 18 23.31 7.21 -9.49
CA ALA A 18 22.04 7.69 -8.97
C ALA A 18 21.35 8.69 -9.90
N ARG A 19 22.13 9.60 -10.54
CA ARG A 19 21.61 10.53 -11.55
C ARG A 19 21.16 9.84 -12.83
N THR A 20 21.87 8.81 -13.28
CA THR A 20 21.48 8.04 -14.48
C THR A 20 20.25 7.18 -14.23
N VAL A 21 20.10 6.61 -13.04
CA VAL A 21 18.90 5.85 -12.65
C VAL A 21 17.68 6.77 -12.54
N SER A 22 17.82 7.94 -11.90
CA SER A 22 16.76 8.96 -11.86
C SER A 22 16.36 9.38 -13.27
N ALA A 23 17.30 9.73 -14.16
CA ALA A 23 16.97 10.19 -15.51
C ALA A 23 16.24 9.14 -16.37
N GLU A 24 16.54 7.85 -16.18
CA GLU A 24 15.86 6.76 -16.89
C GLU A 24 14.46 6.48 -16.33
N GLU A 25 14.28 6.59 -15.01
CA GLU A 25 12.98 6.54 -14.34
C GLU A 25 12.10 7.72 -14.74
N ASP A 26 12.68 8.93 -14.82
CA ASP A 26 12.01 10.17 -15.24
C ASP A 26 11.51 10.06 -16.69
N ALA A 27 12.30 9.49 -17.59
CA ALA A 27 11.93 9.28 -18.98
C ALA A 27 10.78 8.26 -19.14
N LYS A 28 10.84 7.15 -18.40
CA LYS A 28 9.77 6.14 -18.37
C LYS A 28 8.47 6.73 -17.82
N TRP A 29 8.59 7.56 -16.80
CA TRP A 29 7.44 8.24 -16.24
C TRP A 29 6.85 9.27 -17.22
N LEU A 30 7.67 10.11 -17.85
CA LEU A 30 7.20 11.12 -18.81
C LEU A 30 6.41 10.47 -19.94
N GLN A 31 6.90 9.32 -20.44
CA GLN A 31 6.16 8.52 -21.41
C GLN A 31 4.83 8.01 -20.86
N TRP A 32 4.82 7.52 -19.62
CA TRP A 32 3.59 7.06 -18.99
C TRP A 32 2.58 8.18 -18.80
N VAL A 33 2.96 9.34 -18.27
CA VAL A 33 2.00 10.44 -18.05
C VAL A 33 1.50 10.99 -19.34
N THR A 34 2.36 11.10 -20.36
CA THR A 34 1.91 11.52 -21.69
C THR A 34 0.86 10.54 -22.25
N HIS A 35 1.09 9.24 -22.10
CA HIS A 35 0.13 8.22 -22.52
C HIS A 35 -1.19 8.27 -21.73
N GLN A 36 -1.14 8.46 -20.40
CA GLN A 36 -2.35 8.63 -19.60
C GLN A 36 -3.09 9.90 -19.96
N PHE A 37 -2.37 11.01 -20.14
CA PHE A 37 -2.93 12.28 -20.56
C PHE A 37 -3.72 12.12 -21.85
N GLU A 38 -3.12 11.51 -22.88
CA GLU A 38 -3.80 11.21 -24.15
C GLU A 38 -5.04 10.33 -23.97
N THR A 39 -4.98 9.36 -23.06
CA THR A 39 -6.11 8.47 -22.77
C THR A 39 -7.27 9.21 -22.09
N ILE A 40 -6.98 10.21 -21.26
CA ILE A 40 -7.96 10.92 -20.42
C ILE A 40 -8.54 12.14 -21.15
N ALA A 41 -7.69 12.93 -21.81
CA ALA A 41 -8.08 14.15 -22.52
C ALA A 41 -8.88 13.87 -23.80
N GLY A 42 -8.64 12.75 -24.48
CA GLY A 42 -9.35 12.49 -25.74
C GLY A 42 -8.90 13.42 -26.87
N GLU A 43 -9.84 13.97 -27.66
CA GLU A 43 -9.53 14.68 -28.91
C GLU A 43 -9.15 16.16 -28.71
N ASP A 44 -9.62 16.81 -27.64
CA ASP A 44 -9.36 18.23 -27.36
C ASP A 44 -7.99 18.47 -26.72
N ARG A 45 -7.32 17.39 -26.25
CA ARG A 45 -6.00 17.43 -25.59
C ARG A 45 -5.98 18.31 -24.34
N GLU A 46 -7.11 18.40 -23.66
CA GLU A 46 -7.27 19.09 -22.39
C GLU A 46 -8.01 18.18 -21.41
N ILE A 47 -7.64 18.18 -20.13
CA ILE A 47 -8.34 17.38 -19.11
C ILE A 47 -9.24 18.31 -18.31
N ASN A 48 -10.56 18.11 -18.38
CA ASN A 48 -11.50 18.82 -17.51
C ASN A 48 -11.67 18.11 -16.15
N LEU A 49 -12.29 18.79 -15.19
CA LEU A 49 -12.48 18.26 -13.83
C LEU A 49 -13.23 16.92 -13.80
N GLN A 50 -14.18 16.69 -14.72
CA GLN A 50 -14.95 15.45 -14.77
C GLN A 50 -14.10 14.28 -15.31
N GLU A 51 -13.27 14.53 -16.31
CA GLU A 51 -12.28 13.56 -16.81
C GLU A 51 -11.24 13.23 -15.75
N LEU A 52 -10.71 14.23 -15.04
CA LEU A 52 -9.78 13.99 -13.94
C LEU A 52 -10.44 13.12 -12.85
N LYS A 53 -11.68 13.45 -12.44
CA LYS A 53 -12.44 12.65 -11.46
C LYS A 53 -12.66 11.20 -11.92
N ARG A 54 -12.99 10.99 -13.20
CA ARG A 54 -13.17 9.65 -13.79
C ARG A 54 -11.86 8.87 -13.83
N ALA A 55 -10.78 9.51 -14.25
CA ALA A 55 -9.45 8.90 -14.31
C ALA A 55 -8.98 8.43 -12.93
N LEU A 56 -9.26 9.22 -11.90
CA LEU A 56 -8.96 8.91 -10.50
C LEU A 56 -9.97 7.96 -9.85
N ASN A 57 -11.07 7.61 -10.54
CA ASN A 57 -12.19 6.83 -10.02
C ASN A 57 -12.75 7.39 -8.70
N VAL A 58 -12.86 8.72 -8.62
CA VAL A 58 -13.44 9.42 -7.47
C VAL A 58 -14.74 10.09 -7.88
N LYS A 59 -15.81 9.88 -7.10
CA LYS A 59 -17.13 10.44 -7.41
C LYS A 59 -17.18 11.93 -7.08
N GLU A 60 -17.01 12.25 -5.80
CA GLU A 60 -16.96 13.60 -5.27
C GLU A 60 -15.89 13.61 -4.17
N SER A 61 -14.73 14.15 -4.49
CA SER A 61 -13.66 14.36 -3.53
C SER A 61 -13.34 15.84 -3.48
N PHE A 62 -13.33 16.40 -2.27
CA PHE A 62 -12.86 17.75 -2.02
C PHE A 62 -11.43 17.91 -2.57
N PHE A 63 -10.58 16.92 -2.32
CA PHE A 63 -9.19 16.92 -2.78
C PHE A 63 -9.07 16.89 -4.29
N ALA A 64 -9.88 16.09 -5.01
CA ALA A 64 -9.84 16.07 -6.47
C ALA A 64 -10.05 17.46 -7.09
N LYS A 65 -10.98 18.25 -6.52
CA LYS A 65 -11.21 19.63 -6.96
C LYS A 65 -10.05 20.55 -6.62
N ARG A 66 -9.43 20.38 -5.44
CA ARG A 66 -8.26 21.17 -5.03
C ARG A 66 -7.03 20.85 -5.89
N PHE A 67 -6.75 19.58 -6.13
CA PHE A 67 -5.68 19.15 -7.04
C PHE A 67 -5.87 19.71 -8.44
N PHE A 68 -7.11 19.70 -8.95
CA PHE A 68 -7.42 20.30 -10.24
C PHE A 68 -7.03 21.79 -10.30
N ILE A 69 -7.49 22.58 -9.31
CA ILE A 69 -7.20 24.02 -9.23
C ILE A 69 -5.69 24.29 -9.10
N LEU A 70 -4.94 23.41 -8.43
CA LEU A 70 -3.49 23.58 -8.29
C LEU A 70 -2.69 23.16 -9.52
N PHE A 71 -3.29 22.37 -10.43
CA PHE A 71 -2.63 21.96 -11.66
C PHE A 71 -2.95 22.93 -12.79
N ASP A 72 -4.21 23.35 -12.87
CA ASP A 72 -4.71 24.42 -13.74
C ASP A 72 -4.12 25.76 -13.29
N SER A 73 -2.90 26.04 -13.74
CA SER A 73 -2.09 27.17 -13.28
C SER A 73 -2.54 28.48 -13.93
N ASP A 74 -3.16 28.39 -15.11
CA ASP A 74 -3.72 29.52 -15.82
C ASP A 74 -5.20 29.79 -15.52
N GLY A 75 -5.87 28.87 -14.82
CA GLY A 75 -7.28 28.99 -14.42
C GLY A 75 -8.24 28.84 -15.60
N SER A 76 -7.82 28.16 -16.67
CA SER A 76 -8.61 27.91 -17.88
C SER A 76 -9.83 27.01 -17.62
N GLY A 77 -9.85 26.27 -16.51
CA GLY A 77 -10.85 25.24 -16.22
C GLY A 77 -10.53 23.90 -16.87
N THR A 78 -9.33 23.76 -17.40
CA THR A 78 -8.78 22.58 -18.08
C THR A 78 -7.31 22.39 -17.70
N ILE A 79 -6.80 21.16 -17.75
CA ILE A 79 -5.39 20.87 -17.49
C ILE A 79 -4.73 20.44 -18.79
N THR A 80 -3.70 21.17 -19.20
CA THR A 80 -2.86 20.84 -20.35
C THR A 80 -1.78 19.81 -19.98
N LEU A 81 -1.15 19.19 -20.99
CA LEU A 81 -0.05 18.24 -20.76
C LEU A 81 1.11 18.89 -20.00
N GLN A 82 1.41 20.16 -20.30
CA GLN A 82 2.49 20.89 -19.65
C GLN A 82 2.19 21.11 -18.16
N GLU A 83 0.98 21.58 -17.84
CA GLU A 83 0.54 21.78 -16.45
C GLU A 83 0.57 20.48 -15.64
N LEU A 84 0.15 19.37 -16.24
CA LEU A 84 0.22 18.06 -15.59
C LEU A 84 1.67 17.61 -15.33
N GLN A 85 2.59 17.88 -16.26
CA GLN A 85 4.02 17.57 -16.09
C GLN A 85 4.67 18.42 -14.99
N GLU A 86 4.34 19.71 -14.93
CA GLU A 86 4.83 20.63 -13.90
C GLU A 86 4.33 20.22 -12.51
N ALA A 87 3.02 19.95 -12.39
CA ALA A 87 2.39 19.45 -11.17
C ALA A 87 3.07 18.17 -10.63
N TRP A 88 3.36 17.23 -11.52
CA TRP A 88 4.02 15.99 -11.12
C TRP A 88 5.47 16.21 -10.69
N THR A 89 6.20 17.03 -11.43
CA THR A 89 7.59 17.39 -11.10
C THR A 89 7.67 17.98 -9.69
N LEU A 90 6.65 18.77 -9.30
CA LEU A 90 6.52 19.29 -7.95
C LEU A 90 6.33 18.17 -6.91
N LEU A 91 5.42 17.23 -7.15
CA LEU A 91 5.08 16.22 -6.15
C LEU A 91 6.18 15.17 -5.91
N ILE A 92 6.98 14.85 -6.93
CA ILE A 92 7.93 13.74 -6.85
C ILE A 92 9.38 14.19 -6.76
N HIS A 93 9.78 15.20 -7.53
CA HIS A 93 11.19 15.58 -7.65
C HIS A 93 11.63 16.71 -6.73
N ARG A 94 10.69 17.44 -6.11
CA ARG A 94 11.04 18.59 -5.28
C ARG A 94 11.28 18.24 -3.82
N SER A 95 11.90 19.18 -3.10
CA SER A 95 12.31 19.02 -1.71
C SER A 95 11.10 18.79 -0.79
N PRO A 96 11.28 18.22 0.40
CA PRO A 96 10.19 18.10 1.38
C PRO A 96 9.47 19.43 1.65
N THR A 97 10.19 20.55 1.57
CA THR A 97 9.65 21.91 1.74
C THR A 97 8.72 22.31 0.60
N ASP A 98 9.07 22.02 -0.65
CA ASP A 98 8.19 22.30 -1.81
C ASP A 98 6.91 21.47 -1.75
N LYS A 99 7.03 20.20 -1.34
CA LYS A 99 5.87 19.32 -1.16
C LYS A 99 4.95 19.81 -0.05
N LEU A 100 5.53 20.34 1.02
CA LEU A 100 4.80 20.99 2.08
C LEU A 100 4.12 22.28 1.59
N GLN A 101 4.78 23.06 0.73
CA GLN A 101 4.20 24.26 0.16
C GLN A 101 2.99 23.93 -0.71
N PHE A 102 3.07 22.86 -1.50
CA PHE A 102 1.93 22.34 -2.22
C PHE A 102 0.80 21.88 -1.28
N LEU A 103 1.14 21.14 -0.22
CA LEU A 103 0.15 20.73 0.77
C LEU A 103 -0.53 21.96 1.41
N PHE A 104 0.23 23.00 1.72
CA PHE A 104 -0.30 24.26 2.23
C PHE A 104 -1.30 24.86 1.24
N GLN A 105 -0.95 24.94 -0.04
CA GLN A 105 -1.85 25.44 -1.10
C GLN A 105 -3.11 24.58 -1.27
N VAL A 106 -3.05 23.27 -1.01
CA VAL A 106 -4.26 22.42 -1.00
C VAL A 106 -5.23 22.87 0.10
N HIS A 107 -4.71 23.31 1.25
CA HIS A 107 -5.50 23.71 2.42
C HIS A 107 -5.97 25.17 2.37
N ASP A 108 -5.20 26.07 1.76
CA ASP A 108 -5.52 27.49 1.53
C ASP A 108 -6.59 27.62 0.44
N VAL A 109 -7.86 27.54 0.83
CA VAL A 109 -8.99 27.36 -0.09
C VAL A 109 -9.20 28.60 -0.95
N ASP A 110 -9.06 29.77 -0.34
CA ASP A 110 -9.25 31.07 -0.99
C ASP A 110 -7.98 31.66 -1.64
N GLY A 111 -6.82 31.03 -1.42
CA GLY A 111 -5.55 31.48 -1.99
C GLY A 111 -4.98 32.72 -1.32
N SER A 112 -5.39 33.00 -0.08
CA SER A 112 -4.95 34.16 0.70
C SER A 112 -3.47 34.09 1.09
N GLY A 113 -2.83 32.92 0.96
CA GLY A 113 -1.47 32.67 1.45
C GLY A 113 -1.43 32.36 2.95
N SER A 114 -2.58 32.13 3.57
CA SER A 114 -2.75 31.82 5.00
C SER A 114 -3.91 30.84 5.18
N ILE A 115 -3.88 29.97 6.19
CA ILE A 115 -4.98 29.05 6.46
C ILE A 115 -5.78 29.57 7.66
N ASN A 116 -7.04 29.92 7.44
CA ASN A 116 -7.94 30.31 8.52
C ASN A 116 -8.63 29.10 9.18
N VAL A 117 -9.34 29.33 10.29
CA VAL A 117 -9.98 28.26 11.06
C VAL A 117 -11.05 27.51 10.27
N ASP A 118 -11.76 28.20 9.38
CA ASP A 118 -12.84 27.61 8.58
C ASP A 118 -12.29 26.76 7.44
N GLU A 119 -11.19 27.19 6.82
CA GLU A 119 -10.46 26.40 5.84
C GLU A 119 -9.90 25.12 6.45
N LEU A 120 -9.24 25.22 7.61
CA LEU A 120 -8.76 24.04 8.33
C LEU A 120 -9.91 23.09 8.70
N ARG A 121 -11.07 23.64 9.08
CA ARG A 121 -12.30 22.86 9.36
C ARG A 121 -12.74 22.08 8.13
N ILE A 122 -12.90 22.76 6.99
CA ILE A 122 -13.37 22.16 5.73
C ILE A 122 -12.46 20.99 5.32
N VAL A 123 -11.13 21.19 5.39
CA VAL A 123 -10.17 20.15 5.02
C VAL A 123 -10.24 18.98 6.00
N LEU A 124 -10.28 19.24 7.31
CA LEU A 124 -10.36 18.19 8.32
C LEU A 124 -11.65 17.36 8.20
N GLN A 125 -12.79 18.02 7.98
CA GLN A 125 -14.07 17.35 7.76
C GLN A 125 -14.04 16.49 6.49
N SER A 126 -13.41 16.99 5.43
CA SER A 126 -13.23 16.26 4.17
C SER A 126 -12.34 15.02 4.36
N CYS A 127 -11.21 15.17 5.06
CA CYS A 127 -10.34 14.05 5.48
C CYS A 127 -11.11 13.00 6.28
N LEU A 128 -11.90 13.43 7.27
CA LEU A 128 -12.65 12.51 8.13
C LEU A 128 -13.73 11.76 7.35
N ARG A 129 -14.43 12.43 6.42
CA ARG A 129 -15.45 11.81 5.56
C ARG A 129 -14.87 10.81 4.58
N GLU A 130 -13.69 11.08 4.03
CA GLU A 130 -12.98 10.16 3.14
C GLU A 130 -12.29 9.02 3.91
N SER A 131 -11.97 9.25 5.18
CA SER A 131 -11.53 8.19 6.10
C SER A 131 -12.72 7.38 6.62
N ALA A 132 -12.52 6.12 7.00
CA ALA A 132 -13.57 5.32 7.65
C ALA A 132 -13.87 5.75 9.11
N ILE A 133 -13.50 6.98 9.50
CA ILE A 133 -13.60 7.52 10.86
C ILE A 133 -14.79 8.46 10.92
N SER A 134 -15.87 8.04 11.59
CA SER A 134 -17.01 8.90 11.90
C SER A 134 -16.87 9.49 13.30
N LEU A 135 -16.88 10.82 13.40
CA LEU A 135 -16.88 11.57 14.65
C LEU A 135 -18.10 12.49 14.69
N PRO A 136 -18.76 12.70 15.84
CA PRO A 136 -19.78 13.73 16.00
C PRO A 136 -19.23 15.12 15.65
N GLU A 137 -20.07 15.98 15.07
CA GLU A 137 -19.67 17.30 14.57
C GLU A 137 -19.05 18.17 15.67
N GLU A 138 -19.56 18.10 16.90
CA GLU A 138 -19.01 18.84 18.04
C GLU A 138 -17.57 18.44 18.37
N LYS A 139 -17.22 17.15 18.15
CA LYS A 139 -15.84 16.66 18.34
C LYS A 139 -14.94 17.06 17.18
N GLN A 140 -15.48 17.20 15.98
CA GLN A 140 -14.73 17.68 14.82
C GLN A 140 -14.33 19.14 15.05
N ASP A 141 -15.26 19.98 15.50
CA ASP A 141 -14.98 21.39 15.82
C ASP A 141 -13.95 21.55 16.94
N GLN A 142 -14.07 20.75 18.01
CA GLN A 142 -13.08 20.74 19.09
C GLN A 142 -11.70 20.35 18.60
N LEU A 143 -11.61 19.36 17.71
CA LEU A 143 -10.35 18.92 17.11
C LEU A 143 -9.77 20.01 16.20
N THR A 144 -10.58 20.63 15.34
CA THR A 144 -10.15 21.76 14.50
C THR A 144 -9.60 22.89 15.35
N LEU A 145 -10.32 23.32 16.39
CA LEU A 145 -9.88 24.40 17.26
C LEU A 145 -8.58 24.06 18.02
N ALA A 146 -8.43 22.81 18.46
CA ALA A 146 -7.22 22.36 19.13
C ALA A 146 -6.01 22.35 18.19
N LEU A 147 -6.17 21.84 16.96
CA LEU A 147 -5.12 21.84 15.94
C LEU A 147 -4.76 23.26 15.50
N PHE A 148 -5.76 24.13 15.35
CA PHE A 148 -5.56 25.52 14.97
C PHE A 148 -4.70 26.25 15.99
N LYS A 149 -5.08 26.19 17.28
CA LYS A 149 -4.33 26.81 18.38
C LYS A 149 -2.93 26.23 18.58
N LEU A 150 -2.71 24.99 18.15
CA LEU A 150 -1.40 24.36 18.22
C LEU A 150 -0.47 24.91 17.12
N ALA A 151 -1.02 25.18 15.93
CA ALA A 151 -0.27 25.67 14.78
C ALA A 151 -0.07 27.19 14.80
N ASP A 152 -1.11 27.97 15.11
CA ASP A 152 -1.08 29.43 15.25
C ASP A 152 -0.35 29.84 16.55
N LYS A 153 0.98 29.99 16.45
CA LYS A 153 1.85 30.21 17.61
C LYS A 153 1.86 31.66 18.04
N ASP A 154 1.74 32.57 17.08
CA ASP A 154 1.73 34.00 17.33
C ASP A 154 0.33 34.54 17.66
N CYS A 155 -0.70 33.68 17.60
CA CYS A 155 -2.10 34.00 17.85
C CYS A 155 -2.61 35.08 16.88
N SER A 156 -2.12 35.08 15.64
CA SER A 156 -2.54 36.00 14.59
C SER A 156 -3.96 35.70 14.08
N GLY A 157 -4.50 34.51 14.38
CA GLY A 157 -5.82 34.08 13.91
C GLY A 157 -5.78 33.49 12.50
N VAL A 158 -4.60 33.28 11.94
CA VAL A 158 -4.34 32.57 10.68
C VAL A 158 -3.10 31.69 10.85
N ILE A 159 -3.00 30.62 10.08
CA ILE A 159 -1.80 29.75 10.07
C ILE A 159 -0.99 30.09 8.83
N THR A 160 0.22 30.59 9.03
CA THR A 160 1.16 30.86 7.95
C THR A 160 1.88 29.59 7.47
N PHE A 161 2.50 29.64 6.28
CA PHE A 161 3.32 28.53 5.78
C PHE A 161 4.45 28.15 6.75
N ASP A 162 5.10 29.14 7.34
CA ASP A 162 6.19 28.93 8.29
C ASP A 162 5.71 28.25 9.57
N GLU A 163 4.55 28.63 10.09
CA GLU A 163 3.94 28.00 11.26
C GLU A 163 3.53 26.55 11.01
N LEU A 164 2.86 26.30 9.88
CA LEU A 164 2.49 24.95 9.48
C LEU A 164 3.73 24.07 9.28
N ARG A 165 4.78 24.61 8.66
CA ARG A 165 6.07 23.93 8.47
C ARG A 165 6.69 23.54 9.79
N ASP A 166 6.81 24.51 10.71
CA ASP A 166 7.45 24.28 11.98
C ASP A 166 6.66 23.29 12.85
N GLU A 167 5.34 23.20 12.66
CA GLU A 167 4.49 22.21 13.33
C GLU A 167 4.65 20.81 12.71
N LEU A 168 4.57 20.69 11.38
CA LEU A 168 4.69 19.40 10.71
C LEU A 168 6.11 18.81 10.77
N GLN A 169 7.15 19.64 10.88
CA GLN A 169 8.52 19.16 11.12
C GLN A 169 8.68 18.44 12.47
N ARG A 170 7.82 18.72 13.46
CA ARG A 170 7.80 17.97 14.72
C ARG A 170 7.22 16.57 14.57
N PHE A 171 6.52 16.30 13.47
CA PHE A 171 5.84 15.04 13.18
C PHE A 171 6.21 14.51 11.78
N PRO A 172 7.46 14.08 11.54
CA PRO A 172 7.95 13.71 10.21
C PRO A 172 7.13 12.58 9.55
N GLY A 173 6.60 11.64 10.35
CA GLY A 173 5.73 10.57 9.82
C GLY A 173 4.36 11.05 9.31
N VAL A 174 3.88 12.22 9.73
CA VAL A 174 2.65 12.82 9.19
C VAL A 174 2.93 13.41 7.81
N MET A 175 4.06 14.11 7.66
CA MET A 175 4.48 14.71 6.39
C MET A 175 4.67 13.65 5.29
N GLU A 176 5.32 12.53 5.61
CA GLU A 176 5.49 11.41 4.67
C GLU A 176 4.13 10.82 4.22
N ASN A 177 3.20 10.61 5.14
CA ASN A 177 1.90 10.03 4.78
C ASN A 177 1.03 10.96 3.93
N LEU A 178 1.07 12.28 4.19
CA LEU A 178 0.31 13.27 3.40
C LEU A 178 0.87 13.41 1.98
N THR A 179 2.20 13.39 1.83
CA THR A 179 2.84 13.44 0.51
C THR A 179 2.67 12.14 -0.27
N ILE A 180 2.77 10.98 0.37
CA ILE A 180 2.51 9.68 -0.26
C ILE A 180 1.05 9.59 -0.73
N SER A 181 0.10 10.10 0.05
CA SER A 181 -1.31 10.10 -0.36
C SER A 181 -1.56 10.99 -1.57
N ALA A 182 -0.91 12.14 -1.70
CA ALA A 182 -1.04 13.00 -2.89
C ALA A 182 -0.32 12.42 -4.12
N ALA A 183 0.89 11.91 -3.94
CA ALA A 183 1.68 11.31 -5.02
C ALA A 183 1.04 10.02 -5.57
N HIS A 184 0.41 9.20 -4.71
CA HIS A 184 -0.30 7.98 -5.11
C HIS A 184 -1.43 8.24 -6.11
N TRP A 185 -2.00 9.46 -6.13
CA TRP A 185 -3.05 9.82 -7.09
C TRP A 185 -2.50 10.08 -8.50
N LEU A 186 -1.19 10.35 -8.63
CA LEU A 186 -0.59 10.93 -9.83
C LEU A 186 0.60 10.15 -10.38
N THR A 187 1.14 9.23 -9.58
CA THR A 187 1.98 8.17 -10.11
C THR A 187 1.09 7.10 -10.73
N PRO A 188 1.53 6.44 -11.82
CA PRO A 188 1.07 5.08 -12.04
C PRO A 188 1.31 4.32 -10.75
N SER A 189 0.60 3.23 -10.51
CA SER A 189 1.23 2.13 -9.78
C SER A 189 2.45 1.69 -10.60
N ALA A 190 3.54 2.47 -10.56
CA ALA A 190 4.76 2.27 -11.28
C ALA A 190 5.35 1.01 -10.70
N ALA A 191 5.06 -0.10 -11.35
CA ALA A 191 5.77 -1.36 -11.22
C ALA A 191 6.25 -1.67 -9.79
N SER A 192 5.33 -1.73 -8.81
CA SER A 192 5.53 -2.58 -7.63
C SER A 192 5.56 -4.07 -8.01
N HIS A 193 5.59 -4.41 -9.30
CA HIS A 193 5.77 -5.79 -9.74
C HIS A 193 7.14 -6.38 -9.34
N HIS A 194 8.15 -5.54 -9.05
CA HIS A 194 9.48 -6.03 -8.69
C HIS A 194 9.69 -6.32 -7.19
N SER A 195 8.86 -5.78 -6.29
CA SER A 195 9.00 -6.01 -4.84
C SER A 195 8.17 -7.21 -4.33
N HIS A 196 7.12 -7.61 -5.06
CA HIS A 196 6.30 -8.76 -4.66
C HIS A 196 6.81 -10.10 -5.15
N LEU A 197 7.43 -10.15 -6.34
CA LEU A 197 7.86 -11.40 -6.95
C LEU A 197 8.82 -12.23 -6.07
N PRO A 198 9.88 -11.65 -5.45
CA PRO A 198 10.76 -12.45 -4.58
C PRO A 198 10.07 -12.89 -3.29
N CYS A 199 9.17 -12.08 -2.73
CA CYS A 199 8.41 -12.42 -1.52
C CYS A 199 7.38 -13.54 -1.80
N LEU A 200 6.66 -13.45 -2.92
CA LEU A 200 5.73 -14.47 -3.39
C LEU A 200 6.47 -15.77 -3.74
N ALA A 201 7.62 -15.67 -4.40
CA ALA A 201 8.47 -16.83 -4.69
C ALA A 201 9.00 -17.49 -3.41
N ALA A 202 9.41 -16.71 -2.41
CA ALA A 202 9.80 -17.24 -1.10
C ALA A 202 8.63 -17.90 -0.36
N TYR A 203 7.44 -17.30 -0.41
CA TYR A 203 6.22 -17.84 0.18
C TYR A 203 5.82 -19.18 -0.48
N VAL A 204 5.79 -19.23 -1.82
CA VAL A 204 5.52 -20.46 -2.59
C VAL A 204 6.62 -21.50 -2.36
N GLY A 205 7.89 -21.08 -2.32
CA GLY A 205 9.02 -21.96 -2.03
C GLY A 205 8.92 -22.59 -0.64
N LEU A 206 8.53 -21.82 0.37
CA LEU A 206 8.28 -22.33 1.72
C LEU A 206 7.13 -23.34 1.75
N HIS A 207 6.04 -23.08 1.01
CA HIS A 207 4.92 -24.02 0.87
C HIS A 207 5.34 -25.34 0.23
N VAL A 208 6.09 -25.26 -0.87
CA VAL A 208 6.63 -26.45 -1.55
C VAL A 208 7.56 -27.22 -0.64
N LEU A 209 8.42 -26.54 0.12
CA LEU A 209 9.34 -27.17 1.08
C LEU A 209 8.58 -27.87 2.21
N LEU A 210 7.63 -27.20 2.86
CA LEU A 210 6.82 -27.78 3.94
C LEU A 210 6.03 -28.99 3.45
N PHE A 211 5.44 -28.89 2.26
CA PHE A 211 4.72 -29.99 1.63
C PHE A 211 5.66 -31.15 1.31
N ALA A 212 6.83 -30.90 0.72
CA ALA A 212 7.80 -31.92 0.35
C ALA A 212 8.37 -32.66 1.57
N LEU A 213 8.65 -31.95 2.67
CA LEU A 213 9.10 -32.55 3.93
C LEU A 213 8.01 -33.44 4.55
N ALA A 214 6.76 -32.98 4.54
CA ALA A 214 5.64 -33.79 5.01
C ALA A 214 5.41 -35.02 4.12
N ALA A 215 5.57 -34.86 2.81
CA ALA A 215 5.41 -35.92 1.83
C ALA A 215 6.48 -37.00 1.96
N SER A 216 7.75 -36.62 2.14
CA SER A 216 8.85 -37.59 2.32
C SER A 216 8.72 -38.38 3.63
N ALA A 217 8.20 -37.76 4.70
CA ALA A 217 7.93 -38.44 5.96
C ALA A 217 6.78 -39.47 5.86
N CYS A 218 5.83 -39.28 4.94
CA CYS A 218 4.62 -40.11 4.82
C CYS A 218 4.55 -40.94 3.53
N GLN A 219 5.63 -41.04 2.76
CA GLN A 219 5.63 -41.65 1.42
C GLN A 219 5.14 -43.11 1.41
N ALA A 220 5.35 -43.85 2.50
CA ALA A 220 4.94 -45.25 2.63
C ALA A 220 3.44 -45.46 2.95
N LEU A 221 2.69 -44.41 3.30
CA LEU A 221 1.29 -44.51 3.80
C LEU A 221 0.22 -44.27 2.72
N GLY A 222 0.63 -44.04 1.47
CA GLY A 222 -0.26 -43.83 0.33
C GLY A 222 -0.49 -42.36 -0.04
N ALA A 223 -0.84 -42.13 -1.31
CA ALA A 223 -0.91 -40.79 -1.91
C ALA A 223 -1.89 -39.84 -1.19
N SER A 224 -3.04 -40.35 -0.75
CA SER A 224 -4.06 -39.53 -0.06
C SER A 224 -3.58 -39.02 1.30
N VAL A 225 -2.80 -39.82 2.03
CA VAL A 225 -2.21 -39.45 3.33
C VAL A 225 -1.10 -38.42 3.14
N VAL A 226 -0.27 -38.61 2.11
CA VAL A 226 0.79 -37.65 1.74
C VAL A 226 0.20 -36.27 1.45
N VAL A 227 -0.85 -36.20 0.63
CA VAL A 227 -1.53 -34.93 0.32
C VAL A 227 -2.18 -34.34 1.56
N ALA A 228 -2.89 -35.13 2.37
CA ALA A 228 -3.53 -34.65 3.59
C ALA A 228 -2.53 -34.05 4.60
N LYS A 229 -1.38 -34.72 4.80
CA LYS A 229 -0.31 -34.28 5.71
C LYS A 229 0.45 -33.07 5.18
N GLY A 230 0.74 -33.04 3.88
CA GLY A 230 1.36 -31.90 3.22
C GLY A 230 0.50 -30.63 3.29
N CYS A 231 -0.77 -30.73 2.91
CA CYS A 231 -1.71 -29.61 3.03
C CYS A 231 -1.92 -29.18 4.49
N GLY A 232 -1.96 -30.14 5.43
CA GLY A 232 -2.10 -29.85 6.86
C GLY A 232 -0.92 -29.05 7.44
N GLN A 233 0.31 -29.35 7.02
CA GLN A 233 1.49 -28.58 7.45
C GLN A 233 1.47 -27.15 6.91
N CYS A 234 1.12 -26.97 5.64
CA CYS A 234 0.95 -25.63 5.05
C CYS A 234 -0.16 -24.83 5.76
N LEU A 235 -1.31 -25.47 6.05
CA LEU A 235 -2.42 -24.83 6.79
C LEU A 235 -2.02 -24.37 8.19
N ASN A 236 -1.24 -25.15 8.92
CA ASN A 236 -0.76 -24.77 10.25
C ASN A 236 0.13 -23.53 10.20
N PHE A 237 0.99 -23.44 9.18
CA PHE A 237 1.83 -22.27 8.94
C PHE A 237 0.97 -21.04 8.59
N ASP A 238 0.08 -21.16 7.60
CA ASP A 238 -0.74 -20.03 7.14
C ASP A 238 -1.66 -19.49 8.23
N CYS A 239 -2.33 -20.37 9.01
CA CYS A 239 -3.20 -19.96 10.13
C CYS A 239 -2.43 -19.24 11.25
N SER A 240 -1.14 -19.53 11.41
CA SER A 240 -0.28 -18.84 12.38
C SER A 240 0.21 -17.52 11.81
N PHE A 241 0.62 -17.51 10.55
CA PHE A 241 1.24 -16.35 9.90
C PHE A 241 0.22 -15.26 9.54
N ILE A 242 -1.02 -15.61 9.22
CA ILE A 242 -2.10 -14.64 8.95
C ILE A 242 -2.34 -13.67 10.11
N LYS A 243 -2.14 -14.12 11.35
CA LYS A 243 -2.25 -13.27 12.55
C LYS A 243 -1.11 -12.26 12.63
N VAL A 244 0.10 -12.65 12.23
CA VAL A 244 1.28 -11.77 12.21
C VAL A 244 1.06 -10.58 11.26
N LEU A 245 0.39 -10.81 10.12
CA LEU A 245 0.05 -9.77 9.15
C LEU A 245 -0.94 -8.72 9.67
N MET A 246 -1.66 -9.02 10.76
CA MET A 246 -2.62 -8.12 11.40
C MET A 246 -2.05 -7.43 12.66
N LEU A 247 -0.81 -7.72 13.06
CA LEU A 247 -0.12 -7.05 14.17
C LEU A 247 0.36 -5.66 13.76
N ARG A 248 -0.60 -4.73 13.67
CA ARG A 248 -0.40 -3.38 13.11
C ARG A 248 0.77 -2.63 13.76
N ARG A 249 0.94 -2.73 15.09
CA ARG A 249 2.05 -2.08 15.82
C ARG A 249 3.43 -2.67 15.48
N CYS A 250 3.54 -3.99 15.38
CA CYS A 250 4.78 -4.68 15.01
C CYS A 250 5.17 -4.37 13.56
N LEU A 251 4.19 -4.33 12.66
CA LEU A 251 4.42 -4.01 11.25
C LEU A 251 4.88 -2.56 11.05
N THR A 252 4.35 -1.61 11.83
CA THR A 252 4.83 -0.21 11.79
C THR A 252 6.29 -0.12 12.26
N TRP A 253 6.69 -0.85 13.29
CA TRP A 253 8.09 -0.91 13.72
C TRP A 253 8.99 -1.59 12.67
N LEU A 254 8.52 -2.69 12.07
CA LEU A 254 9.25 -3.45 11.04
C LEU A 254 9.49 -2.60 9.78
N ARG A 255 8.58 -1.67 9.45
CA ARG A 255 8.73 -0.71 8.35
C ARG A 255 9.92 0.24 8.53
N ALA A 256 10.37 0.49 9.77
CA ALA A 256 11.52 1.34 10.05
C ALA A 256 12.87 0.60 9.91
N THR A 257 12.86 -0.69 9.53
CA THR A 257 14.07 -1.51 9.39
C THR A 257 14.40 -1.78 7.93
N TRP A 258 15.64 -2.22 7.67
CA TRP A 258 16.09 -2.67 6.35
C TRP A 258 15.22 -3.80 5.76
N LEU A 259 14.48 -4.52 6.61
CA LEU A 259 13.57 -5.59 6.21
C LEU A 259 12.37 -5.07 5.39
N ALA A 260 12.04 -3.77 5.48
CA ALA A 260 11.01 -3.12 4.68
C ALA A 260 11.33 -3.07 3.17
N GLN A 261 12.61 -3.20 2.79
CA GLN A 261 13.03 -3.27 1.39
C GLN A 261 12.82 -4.66 0.78
N VAL A 262 12.75 -5.71 1.62
CA VAL A 262 12.61 -7.11 1.19
C VAL A 262 11.16 -7.61 1.36
N LEU A 263 10.46 -7.14 2.39
CA LEU A 263 9.05 -7.45 2.64
C LEU A 263 8.16 -6.32 2.12
N PRO A 264 7.14 -6.61 1.29
CA PRO A 264 6.18 -5.62 0.81
C PRO A 264 5.19 -5.22 1.92
N LEU A 265 5.68 -4.54 2.96
CA LEU A 265 4.94 -4.20 4.18
C LEU A 265 3.79 -3.20 3.94
N HIS A 266 3.80 -2.48 2.82
CA HIS A 266 2.73 -1.55 2.45
C HIS A 266 1.47 -2.25 1.91
N HIS A 267 1.59 -3.49 1.41
CA HIS A 267 0.48 -4.28 0.86
C HIS A 267 0.05 -5.43 1.79
N ASN A 268 0.29 -5.30 3.10
CA ASN A 268 0.00 -6.33 4.09
C ASN A 268 -1.48 -6.77 4.10
N LEU A 269 -2.41 -5.88 3.75
CA LEU A 269 -3.83 -6.20 3.63
C LEU A 269 -4.12 -7.11 2.42
N GLN A 270 -3.53 -6.82 1.25
CA GLN A 270 -3.68 -7.66 0.06
C GLN A 270 -3.03 -9.03 0.26
N PHE A 271 -1.87 -9.07 0.91
CA PHE A 271 -1.20 -10.34 1.25
C PHE A 271 -2.01 -11.16 2.27
N HIS A 272 -2.69 -10.51 3.23
CA HIS A 272 -3.63 -11.17 4.13
C HIS A 272 -4.85 -11.74 3.39
N GLN A 273 -5.41 -11.01 2.41
CA GLN A 273 -6.50 -11.53 1.57
C GLN A 273 -6.06 -12.73 0.74
N LEU A 274 -4.88 -12.67 0.11
CA LEU A 274 -4.29 -13.78 -0.62
C LEU A 274 -4.10 -15.01 0.28
N MET A 275 -3.52 -14.83 1.47
CA MET A 275 -3.35 -15.88 2.47
C MET A 275 -4.70 -16.51 2.85
N GLY A 276 -5.74 -15.69 3.00
CA GLY A 276 -7.10 -16.17 3.27
C GLY A 276 -7.63 -17.10 2.18
N TYR A 277 -7.46 -16.73 0.91
CA TYR A 277 -7.86 -17.60 -0.21
C TYR A 277 -7.05 -18.91 -0.25
N VAL A 278 -5.74 -18.85 0.02
CA VAL A 278 -4.87 -20.04 0.09
C VAL A 278 -5.29 -20.97 1.22
N VAL A 279 -5.60 -20.44 2.41
CA VAL A 279 -6.12 -21.23 3.55
C VAL A 279 -7.41 -21.95 3.18
N VAL A 280 -8.36 -21.27 2.54
CA VAL A 280 -9.63 -21.88 2.11
C VAL A 280 -9.36 -23.01 1.09
N GLY A 281 -8.53 -22.75 0.08
CA GLY A 281 -8.18 -23.75 -0.94
C GLY A 281 -7.48 -24.97 -0.34
N LEU A 282 -6.46 -24.76 0.50
CA LEU A 282 -5.75 -25.84 1.17
C LEU A 282 -6.64 -26.61 2.15
N SER A 283 -7.58 -25.95 2.83
CA SER A 283 -8.54 -26.60 3.74
C SER A 283 -9.47 -27.55 2.98
N LEU A 284 -9.94 -27.13 1.80
CA LEU A 284 -10.76 -27.98 0.94
C LEU A 284 -9.97 -29.21 0.46
N VAL A 285 -8.75 -29.01 -0.06
CA VAL A 285 -7.90 -30.11 -0.52
C VAL A 285 -7.56 -31.06 0.63
N HIS A 286 -7.22 -30.54 1.80
CA HIS A 286 -6.95 -31.33 3.00
C HIS A 286 -8.17 -32.18 3.41
N THR A 287 -9.36 -31.59 3.42
CA THR A 287 -10.62 -32.29 3.77
C THR A 287 -10.92 -33.40 2.77
N VAL A 288 -10.83 -33.10 1.46
CA VAL A 288 -11.05 -34.09 0.40
C VAL A 288 -10.02 -35.22 0.47
N ALA A 289 -8.75 -34.91 0.74
CA ALA A 289 -7.70 -35.93 0.89
C ALA A 289 -7.95 -36.87 2.08
N HIS A 290 -8.50 -36.38 3.19
CA HIS A 290 -8.96 -37.23 4.29
C HIS A 290 -10.15 -38.09 3.87
N VAL A 291 -11.17 -37.51 3.24
CA VAL A 291 -12.36 -38.25 2.76
C VAL A 291 -11.97 -39.38 1.80
N VAL A 292 -11.08 -39.10 0.84
CA VAL A 292 -10.56 -40.10 -0.10
C VAL A 292 -9.75 -41.16 0.63
N ASN A 293 -8.93 -40.80 1.62
CA ASN A 293 -8.19 -41.77 2.41
C ASN A 293 -9.13 -42.73 3.16
N PHE A 294 -10.19 -42.20 3.77
CA PHE A 294 -11.21 -43.00 4.44
C PHE A 294 -11.98 -43.90 3.46
N ALA A 295 -12.33 -43.39 2.28
CA ALA A 295 -13.00 -44.16 1.23
C ALA A 295 -12.13 -45.32 0.71
N LEU A 296 -10.85 -45.07 0.46
CA LEU A 296 -9.89 -46.09 0.02
C LEU A 296 -9.69 -47.17 1.10
N ARG A 297 -9.62 -46.76 2.37
CA ARG A 297 -9.53 -47.71 3.49
C ARG A 297 -10.78 -48.58 3.61
N ALA A 298 -11.97 -48.00 3.50
CA ALA A 298 -13.24 -48.72 3.56
C ALA A 298 -13.42 -49.72 2.41
N GLN A 299 -12.85 -49.45 1.23
CA GLN A 299 -12.89 -50.37 0.08
C GLN A 299 -11.83 -51.47 0.14
N SER A 300 -10.85 -51.37 1.04
CA SER A 300 -9.82 -52.40 1.19
C SER A 300 -10.41 -53.66 1.84
N LYS A 301 -10.14 -54.84 1.23
CA LYS A 301 -10.67 -56.16 1.65
C LYS A 301 -10.31 -56.58 3.10
N ALA A 302 -9.52 -55.79 3.81
CA ALA A 302 -9.03 -56.07 5.16
C ALA A 302 -9.71 -55.22 6.25
N SER A 303 -10.65 -54.32 5.90
CA SER A 303 -11.28 -53.43 6.90
C SER A 303 -12.65 -53.96 7.37
N PRO A 304 -12.89 -54.07 8.69
CA PRO A 304 -14.16 -54.55 9.23
C PRO A 304 -15.22 -53.43 9.42
N PHE A 305 -14.95 -52.20 8.96
CA PHE A 305 -15.77 -51.02 9.24
C PHE A 305 -16.32 -50.37 7.96
N GLN A 306 -17.54 -49.82 8.04
CA GLN A 306 -18.14 -49.10 6.93
C GLN A 306 -17.58 -47.67 6.81
N PHE A 307 -17.68 -47.07 5.61
CA PHE A 307 -17.19 -45.71 5.32
C PHE A 307 -17.65 -44.66 6.35
N TRP A 308 -18.93 -44.68 6.74
CA TRP A 308 -19.50 -43.73 7.70
C TRP A 308 -18.96 -43.91 9.13
N GLU A 309 -18.66 -45.15 9.52
CA GLU A 309 -18.02 -45.45 10.81
C GLU A 309 -16.58 -44.95 10.84
N LEU A 310 -15.85 -45.06 9.72
CA LEU A 310 -14.48 -44.58 9.60
C LEU A 310 -14.40 -43.05 9.53
N LEU A 311 -15.41 -42.39 8.93
CA LEU A 311 -15.48 -40.94 8.78
C LEU A 311 -15.85 -40.22 10.08
N LEU A 312 -16.73 -40.82 10.90
CA LEU A 312 -17.27 -40.22 12.13
C LEU A 312 -16.68 -40.81 13.42
N THR A 313 -15.68 -41.71 13.32
CA THR A 313 -15.07 -42.31 14.50
C THR A 313 -14.22 -41.30 15.27
N MET A 314 -14.44 -41.24 16.59
CA MET A 314 -13.61 -40.47 17.53
C MET A 314 -12.52 -41.33 18.20
N ARG A 315 -12.31 -42.58 17.73
CA ARG A 315 -11.30 -43.48 18.31
C ARG A 315 -9.89 -43.12 17.78
N PRO A 316 -8.91 -42.82 18.66
CA PRO A 316 -7.55 -42.51 18.22
C PRO A 316 -6.90 -43.74 17.56
N GLY A 317 -6.25 -43.53 16.41
CA GLY A 317 -5.48 -44.55 15.68
C GLY A 317 -6.16 -45.18 14.45
N ILE A 318 -7.40 -44.80 14.13
CA ILE A 318 -8.16 -45.37 12.99
C ILE A 318 -8.21 -44.41 11.77
N GLY A 319 -7.93 -43.11 11.96
CA GLY A 319 -7.94 -42.07 10.91
C GLY A 319 -6.59 -41.49 10.55
#